data_AF-A0A8B8NCJ4-F1
#
_entry.id   AF-A0A8B8NCJ4-F1
#
_cell.length_a   1.000
_cell.length_b   1.000
_cell.length_c   1.000
_cell.angle_alpha   90.00
_cell.angle_beta   90.00
_cell.angle_gamma   90.00
#
_symmetry.space_group_name_H-M   'P 1'
#
loop_
_entity.id
_entity.type
_entity.pdbx_description
1 polymer ?
#
loop_
_entity_poly.entity_id
_entity_poly.type
_entity_poly.pdbx_seq_one_letter_code
_entity_poly.pdbx_strand_id
1 'polypeptide(L)'
;MEGSTKRYAVVTGANKGIGFEICRQLASNGIVVVLTSRDEKRGLEAIHKLKDSGLSDYLVFHQLDVSDPSSILALANFVKTQFGKLDILVNNAGVPGAIIDGDALRASGFGKEGAQVNWSEIMTQPYEVAEACIETNYYGAKRMVEAHIDLLQLSDSPRIVNVSSSMGKLEVSTEFID
;
A
#
# COMPACT_ATOMS: atom_id res chain seq x y z
N MET A 1 -31.48 -2.82 17.77
CA MET A 1 -30.11 -3.28 17.46
C MET A 1 -29.58 -2.31 16.42
N GLU A 2 -28.80 -1.32 16.83
CA GLU A 2 -28.16 -0.39 15.91
C GLU A 2 -27.18 -1.19 15.06
N GLY A 3 -27.51 -1.38 13.79
CA GLY A 3 -26.63 -2.08 12.86
C GLY A 3 -25.33 -1.30 12.78
N SER A 4 -24.20 -1.93 13.10
CA SER A 4 -22.89 -1.31 12.99
C SER A 4 -22.73 -0.72 11.58
N THR A 5 -22.48 0.58 11.48
CA THR A 5 -22.27 1.24 10.19
C THR A 5 -21.07 0.58 9.48
N LYS A 6 -21.25 0.20 8.20
CA LYS A 6 -20.17 -0.39 7.41
C LYS A 6 -19.00 0.59 7.35
N ARG A 7 -17.78 0.05 7.47
CA ARG A 7 -16.54 0.81 7.30
C ARG A 7 -15.90 0.48 5.97
N TYR A 8 -15.28 1.48 5.36
CA TYR A 8 -14.69 1.41 4.03
C TYR A 8 -13.19 1.72 4.09
N ALA A 9 -12.39 0.88 3.44
CA ALA A 9 -10.95 1.03 3.37
C ALA A 9 -10.47 1.10 1.91
N VAL A 10 -9.43 1.88 1.65
CA VAL A 10 -8.63 1.85 0.42
C VAL A 10 -7.22 1.40 0.79
N VAL A 11 -6.68 0.41 0.08
CA VAL A 11 -5.30 -0.05 0.26
C VAL A 11 -4.56 0.06 -1.06
N THR A 12 -3.53 0.90 -1.11
CA THR A 12 -2.76 1.13 -2.33
C THR A 12 -1.73 0.04 -2.58
N GLY A 13 -1.52 -0.36 -3.85
CA GLY A 13 -0.49 -1.34 -4.22
C GLY A 13 -0.71 -2.72 -3.60
N ALA A 14 -1.95 -3.18 -3.56
CA ALA A 14 -2.40 -4.33 -2.78
C ALA A 14 -2.57 -5.62 -3.58
N ASN A 15 -2.05 -5.70 -4.81
CA ASN A 15 -2.08 -6.93 -5.60
C ASN A 15 -1.13 -8.04 -5.09
N LYS A 16 -0.22 -7.73 -4.16
CA LYS A 16 0.74 -8.67 -3.57
C LYS A 16 1.26 -8.16 -2.22
N GLY A 17 2.05 -8.99 -1.53
CA GLY A 17 2.84 -8.60 -0.36
C GLY A 17 1.99 -8.08 0.80
N ILE A 18 2.50 -7.06 1.50
CA ILE A 18 1.88 -6.50 2.71
C ILE A 18 0.48 -5.94 2.40
N GLY A 19 0.31 -5.19 1.30
CA GLY A 19 -0.99 -4.62 0.93
C GLY A 19 -2.07 -5.68 0.70
N PHE A 20 -1.74 -6.79 0.03
CA PHE A 20 -2.65 -7.93 -0.16
C PHE A 20 -3.11 -8.53 1.18
N GLU A 21 -2.17 -8.69 2.10
CA GLU A 21 -2.45 -9.21 3.45
C GLU A 21 -3.32 -8.25 4.26
N ILE A 22 -3.05 -6.94 4.17
CA ILE A 22 -3.87 -5.90 4.81
C ILE A 22 -5.32 -6.00 4.28
N CYS A 23 -5.52 -6.14 2.97
CA CYS A 23 -6.86 -6.34 2.40
C CYS A 23 -7.54 -7.57 3.01
N ARG A 24 -6.85 -8.71 3.09
CA ARG A 24 -7.40 -9.94 3.68
C ARG A 24 -7.84 -9.74 5.12
N GLN A 25 -6.99 -9.15 5.96
CA GLN A 25 -7.27 -8.97 7.38
C GLN A 25 -8.41 -7.96 7.61
N LEU A 26 -8.41 -6.83 6.91
CA LEU A 26 -9.49 -5.84 7.01
C LEU A 26 -10.83 -6.46 6.59
N ALA A 27 -10.87 -7.17 5.46
CA ALA A 27 -12.07 -7.83 4.97
C ALA A 27 -12.56 -8.93 5.94
N SER A 28 -11.64 -9.71 6.53
CA SER A 28 -11.98 -10.72 7.55
C SER A 28 -12.57 -10.10 8.83
N ASN A 29 -12.32 -8.82 9.08
CA ASN A 29 -12.90 -8.04 10.18
C ASN A 29 -14.16 -7.25 9.75
N GLY A 30 -14.77 -7.60 8.63
CA GLY A 30 -16.03 -7.02 8.15
C GLY A 30 -15.92 -5.62 7.56
N ILE A 31 -14.70 -5.16 7.24
CA ILE A 31 -14.47 -3.87 6.58
C ILE A 31 -14.55 -4.09 5.08
N VAL A 32 -15.29 -3.25 4.35
CA VAL A 32 -15.32 -3.29 2.89
C VAL A 32 -14.04 -2.63 2.37
N VAL A 33 -13.23 -3.37 1.62
CA VAL A 33 -11.92 -2.94 1.15
C VAL A 33 -11.90 -2.77 -0.36
N VAL A 34 -11.46 -1.61 -0.81
CA VAL A 34 -11.02 -1.38 -2.19
C VAL A 34 -9.56 -1.79 -2.29
N LEU A 35 -9.33 -2.97 -2.86
CA LEU A 35 -8.02 -3.45 -3.27
C LEU A 35 -7.61 -2.72 -4.54
N THR A 36 -6.44 -2.08 -4.55
CA THR A 36 -5.96 -1.39 -5.75
C THR A 36 -4.64 -1.92 -6.27
N SER A 37 -4.43 -1.72 -7.57
CA SER A 37 -3.23 -2.14 -8.30
C SER A 37 -3.03 -1.24 -9.50
N ARG A 38 -1.78 -0.90 -9.81
CA ARG A 38 -1.45 -0.19 -11.06
C ARG A 38 -1.74 -1.05 -12.28
N ASP A 39 -1.42 -2.34 -12.18
CA ASP A 39 -1.69 -3.32 -13.23
C ASP A 39 -3.06 -3.97 -12.97
N GLU A 40 -3.99 -3.75 -13.90
CA GLU A 40 -5.38 -4.22 -13.79
C GLU A 40 -5.45 -5.74 -13.70
N LYS A 41 -4.74 -6.46 -14.58
CA LYS A 41 -4.73 -7.92 -14.62
C LYS A 41 -4.29 -8.52 -13.29
N ARG A 42 -3.16 -8.05 -12.75
CA ARG A 42 -2.64 -8.49 -11.44
C ARG A 42 -3.58 -8.13 -10.29
N GLY A 43 -4.27 -6.99 -10.40
CA GLY A 43 -5.28 -6.58 -9.42
C GLY A 43 -6.49 -7.51 -9.40
N LEU A 44 -7.01 -7.85 -10.58
CA LEU A 44 -8.11 -8.80 -10.76
C LEU A 44 -7.75 -10.21 -10.28
N GLU A 45 -6.54 -10.68 -10.60
CA GLU A 45 -6.03 -11.96 -10.08
C GLU A 45 -5.93 -11.97 -8.56
N ALA A 46 -5.47 -10.87 -7.96
CA ALA A 46 -5.35 -10.74 -6.51
C ALA A 46 -6.73 -10.75 -5.81
N ILE A 47 -7.68 -9.95 -6.29
CA ILE A 47 -9.01 -9.92 -5.67
C ILE A 47 -9.71 -11.28 -5.80
N HIS A 48 -9.60 -11.98 -6.92
CA HIS A 48 -10.19 -13.32 -7.07
C HIS A 48 -9.66 -14.30 -6.01
N LYS A 49 -8.33 -14.33 -5.77
CA LYS A 49 -7.72 -15.17 -4.73
C LYS A 49 -8.31 -14.90 -3.34
N LEU A 50 -8.59 -13.64 -3.01
CA LEU A 50 -9.20 -13.28 -1.73
C LEU A 50 -10.70 -13.61 -1.68
N LYS A 51 -11.41 -13.43 -2.78
CA LYS A 51 -12.85 -13.78 -2.88
C LYS A 51 -13.08 -15.28 -2.73
N ASP A 52 -12.20 -16.11 -3.28
CA ASP A 52 -12.22 -17.57 -3.13
C ASP A 52 -12.03 -18.01 -1.66
N SER A 53 -11.55 -17.11 -0.79
CA SER A 53 -11.41 -17.34 0.66
C SER A 53 -12.66 -16.94 1.46
N GLY A 54 -13.81 -16.70 0.82
CA GLY A 54 -15.07 -16.37 1.47
C GLY A 54 -15.26 -14.89 1.85
N LEU A 55 -14.43 -13.99 1.29
CA LEU A 55 -14.43 -12.55 1.60
C LEU A 55 -15.14 -11.70 0.54
N SER A 56 -15.92 -12.31 -0.34
CA SER A 56 -16.50 -11.69 -1.54
C SER A 56 -17.29 -10.40 -1.29
N ASP A 57 -18.09 -10.36 -0.22
CA ASP A 57 -18.96 -9.21 0.10
C ASP A 57 -18.20 -7.99 0.63
N TYR A 58 -16.92 -8.17 0.97
CA TYR A 58 -16.06 -7.17 1.57
C TYR A 58 -14.95 -6.70 0.63
N LEU A 59 -14.93 -7.15 -0.62
CA LEU A 59 -13.83 -6.87 -1.54
C LEU A 59 -14.30 -6.31 -2.87
N VAL A 60 -13.76 -5.14 -3.18
CA VAL A 60 -13.94 -4.46 -4.46
C VAL A 60 -12.57 -4.13 -5.04
N PHE A 61 -12.44 -4.20 -6.37
CA PHE A 61 -11.20 -3.85 -7.06
C PHE A 61 -11.38 -2.52 -7.78
N HIS A 62 -10.35 -1.69 -7.77
CA HIS A 62 -10.23 -0.52 -8.63
C HIS A 62 -8.77 -0.34 -9.06
N GLN A 63 -8.52 -0.07 -10.34
CA GLN A 63 -7.18 0.23 -10.83
C GLN A 63 -6.67 1.54 -10.19
N LEU A 64 -5.39 1.60 -9.82
CA LEU A 64 -4.77 2.79 -9.26
C LEU A 64 -3.28 2.86 -9.58
N ASP A 65 -2.87 3.92 -10.27
CA ASP A 65 -1.49 4.39 -10.26
C ASP A 65 -1.37 5.64 -9.37
N VAL A 66 -0.61 5.55 -8.28
CA VAL A 66 -0.42 6.66 -7.33
C VAL A 66 0.50 7.78 -7.88
N SER A 67 1.15 7.53 -9.01
CA SER A 67 1.92 8.55 -9.73
C SER A 67 1.07 9.33 -10.76
N ASP A 68 -0.13 8.85 -11.08
CA ASP A 68 -1.05 9.51 -12.02
C ASP A 68 -2.21 10.20 -11.28
N PRO A 69 -2.26 11.55 -11.26
CA PRO A 69 -3.36 12.31 -10.66
C PRO A 69 -4.75 11.93 -11.20
N SER A 70 -4.85 11.54 -12.48
CA SER A 70 -6.13 11.18 -13.10
C SER A 70 -6.65 9.85 -12.55
N SER A 71 -5.75 8.88 -12.39
CA SER A 71 -6.06 7.58 -11.75
C SER A 71 -6.51 7.76 -10.29
N ILE A 72 -5.83 8.64 -9.53
CA ILE A 72 -6.21 8.97 -8.15
C ILE A 72 -7.61 9.60 -8.09
N LEU A 73 -7.89 10.56 -8.97
CA LEU A 73 -9.20 11.23 -9.01
C LEU A 73 -10.32 10.27 -9.40
N ALA A 74 -10.06 9.34 -10.33
CA ALA A 74 -11.02 8.30 -10.70
C ALA A 74 -11.38 7.42 -9.48
N LEU A 75 -10.38 7.01 -8.70
CA LEU A 75 -10.60 6.26 -7.46
C LEU A 75 -11.39 7.07 -6.42
N ALA A 76 -11.06 8.34 -6.20
CA ALA A 76 -11.77 9.18 -5.24
C ALA A 76 -13.26 9.34 -5.62
N ASN A 77 -13.54 9.55 -6.92
CA ASN A 77 -14.90 9.62 -7.44
C ASN A 77 -15.64 8.28 -7.29
N PHE A 78 -14.95 7.17 -7.52
CA PHE A 78 -15.50 5.83 -7.30
C PHE A 78 -15.90 5.63 -5.84
N VAL A 79 -15.00 5.90 -4.89
CA VAL A 79 -15.26 5.77 -3.44
C VAL A 79 -16.43 6.66 -3.02
N LYS A 80 -16.44 7.92 -3.48
CA LYS A 80 -17.54 8.85 -3.23
C LYS A 80 -18.89 8.31 -3.73
N THR A 81 -18.92 7.79 -4.95
CA THR A 81 -20.15 7.33 -5.59
C THR A 81 -20.66 6.03 -4.95
N GLN A 82 -19.76 5.10 -4.64
CA GLN A 82 -20.14 3.78 -4.12
C GLN A 82 -20.47 3.80 -2.62
N PHE A 83 -19.73 4.60 -1.83
CA PHE A 83 -19.76 4.50 -0.38
C PHE A 83 -20.12 5.82 0.32
N GLY A 84 -20.00 6.96 -0.36
CA GLY A 84 -20.28 8.29 0.19
C GLY A 84 -19.26 8.82 1.20
N LYS A 85 -18.35 7.97 1.70
CA LYS A 85 -17.29 8.30 2.66
C LYS A 85 -16.11 7.34 2.52
N LEU A 86 -15.02 7.63 3.25
CA LEU A 86 -13.90 6.71 3.46
C LEU A 86 -13.54 6.66 4.94
N ASP A 87 -13.30 5.48 5.52
CA ASP A 87 -12.92 5.37 6.93
C ASP A 87 -11.42 5.11 7.10
N ILE A 88 -10.80 4.38 6.17
CA ILE A 88 -9.38 3.98 6.27
C ILE A 88 -8.68 4.18 4.93
N LEU A 89 -7.60 4.94 4.92
CA LEU A 89 -6.66 5.01 3.80
C LEU A 89 -5.32 4.38 4.20
N VAL A 90 -4.91 3.32 3.51
CA VAL A 90 -3.60 2.69 3.67
C VAL A 90 -2.73 3.02 2.45
N ASN A 91 -1.78 3.93 2.64
CA ASN A 91 -0.73 4.22 1.67
C ASN A 91 0.35 3.15 1.79
N ASN A 92 0.20 2.07 1.03
CA ASN A 92 1.12 0.93 0.99
C ASN A 92 1.92 0.84 -0.33
N ALA A 93 1.43 1.42 -1.42
CA ALA A 93 2.14 1.42 -2.69
C ALA A 93 3.56 1.99 -2.52
N GLY A 94 4.55 1.20 -2.92
CA GLY A 94 5.95 1.58 -2.83
C GLY A 94 6.81 0.76 -3.78
N VAL A 95 7.87 1.38 -4.27
CA VAL A 95 8.89 0.78 -5.14
C VAL A 95 10.29 1.04 -4.58
N PRO A 96 11.28 0.17 -4.87
CA PRO A 96 12.65 0.47 -4.53
C PRO A 96 13.17 1.65 -5.39
N GLY A 97 14.01 2.50 -4.81
CA GLY A 97 14.75 3.55 -5.52
C GLY A 97 16.04 3.06 -6.18
N ALA A 98 16.13 1.75 -6.43
CA ALA A 98 17.30 1.09 -6.98
C ALA A 98 16.89 -0.15 -7.77
N ILE A 99 17.72 -0.55 -8.72
CA ILE A 99 17.66 -1.88 -9.34
C ILE A 99 18.44 -2.81 -8.42
N ILE A 100 17.77 -3.82 -7.88
CA ILE A 100 18.32 -4.76 -6.91
C ILE A 100 18.48 -6.12 -7.58
N ASP A 101 19.67 -6.69 -7.53
CA ASP A 101 19.89 -8.10 -7.83
C ASP A 101 19.29 -8.94 -6.70
N GLY A 102 18.18 -9.62 -7.01
CA GLY A 102 17.44 -10.40 -6.03
C GLY A 102 18.19 -11.64 -5.55
N ASP A 103 19.02 -12.24 -6.40
CA ASP A 103 19.78 -13.44 -6.04
C ASP A 103 21.01 -13.05 -5.19
N ALA A 104 21.70 -11.97 -5.55
CA ALA A 104 22.75 -11.40 -4.73
C ALA A 104 22.22 -10.92 -3.36
N LEU A 105 21.04 -10.27 -3.33
CA LEU A 105 20.40 -9.87 -2.08
C LEU A 105 20.08 -11.09 -1.19
N ARG A 106 19.53 -12.17 -1.77
CA ARG A 106 19.26 -13.41 -1.02
C ARG A 106 20.54 -14.06 -0.51
N ALA A 107 21.60 -14.08 -1.33
CA ALA A 107 22.90 -14.62 -0.96
C ALA A 107 23.59 -13.80 0.14
N SER A 108 23.34 -12.47 0.20
CA SER A 108 23.94 -11.57 1.19
C SER A 108 23.53 -11.84 2.65
N GLY A 109 22.47 -12.62 2.86
CA GLY A 109 21.90 -12.83 4.20
C GLY A 109 21.10 -11.64 4.73
N PHE A 110 20.72 -10.68 3.87
CA PHE A 110 19.87 -9.56 4.24
C PHE A 110 18.64 -10.01 5.04
N GLY A 111 18.40 -9.36 6.18
CA GLY A 111 17.33 -9.70 7.13
C GLY A 111 17.74 -10.70 8.22
N LYS A 112 18.96 -11.25 8.17
CA LYS A 112 19.54 -12.04 9.28
C LYS A 112 20.33 -11.13 10.22
N GLU A 113 20.32 -11.49 11.49
CA GLU A 113 21.10 -10.81 12.52
C GLU A 113 22.60 -10.89 12.20
N GLY A 114 23.30 -9.76 12.35
CA GLY A 114 24.75 -9.66 12.07
C GLY A 114 25.16 -9.70 10.59
N ALA A 115 24.22 -9.75 9.63
CA ALA A 115 24.56 -9.78 8.22
C ALA A 115 25.24 -8.47 7.75
N GLN A 116 26.43 -8.60 7.14
CA GLN A 116 27.16 -7.51 6.49
C GLN A 116 26.81 -7.50 5.00
N VAL A 117 25.97 -6.55 4.59
CA VAL A 117 25.49 -6.46 3.21
C VAL A 117 26.30 -5.44 2.43
N ASN A 118 27.01 -5.87 1.39
CA ASN A 118 27.70 -4.96 0.48
C ASN A 118 26.73 -4.43 -0.59
N TRP A 119 26.14 -3.27 -0.33
CA TRP A 119 25.11 -2.70 -1.20
C TRP A 119 25.60 -2.33 -2.60
N SER A 120 26.87 -1.95 -2.78
CA SER A 120 27.38 -1.58 -4.10
C SER A 120 27.50 -2.77 -5.06
N GLU A 121 27.54 -3.99 -4.54
CA GLU A 121 27.54 -5.22 -5.34
C GLU A 121 26.12 -5.73 -5.65
N ILE A 122 25.12 -5.26 -4.90
CA ILE A 122 23.75 -5.80 -4.94
C ILE A 122 22.80 -4.86 -5.66
N MET A 123 23.08 -3.56 -5.69
CA MET A 123 22.18 -2.59 -6.31
C MET A 123 22.88 -1.52 -7.13
N THR A 124 22.18 -1.07 -8.17
CA THR A 124 22.51 0.15 -8.93
C THR A 124 21.38 1.15 -8.78
N GLN A 125 21.72 2.45 -8.77
CA GLN A 125 20.76 3.54 -8.58
C GLN A 125 20.77 4.51 -9.77
N PRO A 126 20.08 4.18 -10.86
CA PRO A 126 19.82 5.14 -11.93
C PRO A 126 18.93 6.28 -11.43
N TYR A 127 19.12 7.48 -11.98
CA TYR A 127 18.35 8.68 -11.64
C TYR A 127 16.84 8.44 -11.78
N GLU A 128 16.42 7.81 -12.87
CA GLU A 128 15.00 7.59 -13.20
C GLU A 128 14.32 6.66 -12.20
N VAL A 129 15.06 5.69 -11.64
CA VAL A 129 14.54 4.77 -10.62
C VAL A 129 14.42 5.47 -9.28
N ALA A 130 15.38 6.35 -8.94
CA ALA A 130 15.30 7.18 -7.75
C ALA A 130 14.13 8.17 -7.83
N GLU A 131 13.94 8.83 -8.97
CA GLU A 131 12.81 9.74 -9.22
C GLU A 131 11.47 8.99 -9.09
N ALA A 132 11.31 7.84 -9.76
CA ALA A 132 10.10 7.03 -9.66
C ALA A 132 9.78 6.57 -8.22
N CYS A 133 10.81 6.32 -7.41
CA CYS A 133 10.66 5.99 -6.00
C CYS A 133 10.11 7.16 -5.19
N ILE A 134 10.64 8.38 -5.35
CA ILE A 134 10.12 9.56 -4.66
C ILE A 134 8.68 9.86 -5.12
N GLU A 135 8.43 9.76 -6.42
CA GLU A 135 7.11 9.97 -7.02
C GLU A 135 6.05 9.00 -6.49
N THR A 136 6.42 7.73 -6.28
CA THR A 136 5.51 6.70 -5.79
C THR A 136 5.37 6.75 -4.27
N ASN A 137 6.50 6.70 -3.55
CA ASN A 137 6.53 6.40 -2.11
C ASN A 137 6.15 7.62 -1.27
N TYR A 138 6.51 8.83 -1.72
CA TYR A 138 6.20 10.07 -1.01
C TYR A 138 5.07 10.84 -1.68
N TYR A 139 5.27 11.28 -2.93
CA TYR A 139 4.27 12.12 -3.58
C TYR A 139 2.98 11.36 -3.88
N GLY A 140 3.06 10.06 -4.20
CA GLY A 140 1.88 9.21 -4.35
C GLY A 140 1.05 9.13 -3.08
N ALA A 141 1.67 8.87 -1.93
CA ALA A 141 0.99 8.86 -0.64
C ALA A 141 0.38 10.25 -0.31
N LYS A 142 1.11 11.33 -0.57
CA LYS A 142 0.63 12.71 -0.38
C LYS A 142 -0.62 12.98 -1.23
N ARG A 143 -0.57 12.73 -2.54
CA ARG A 143 -1.70 12.95 -3.45
C ARG A 143 -2.91 12.11 -3.07
N MET A 144 -2.70 10.87 -2.63
CA MET A 144 -3.77 10.00 -2.14
C MET A 144 -4.48 10.61 -0.94
N VAL A 145 -3.74 11.16 0.04
CA VAL A 145 -4.33 11.88 1.17
C VAL A 145 -5.10 13.11 0.68
N GLU A 146 -4.51 13.95 -0.16
CA GLU A 146 -5.14 15.17 -0.67
C GLU A 146 -6.45 14.88 -1.41
N ALA A 147 -6.49 13.84 -2.24
CA ALA A 147 -7.68 13.49 -3.02
C ALA A 147 -8.80 12.84 -2.21
N HIS A 148 -8.51 12.28 -1.04
CA HIS A 148 -9.49 11.54 -0.23
C HIS A 148 -9.80 12.20 1.12
N ILE A 149 -9.17 13.32 1.47
CA ILE A 149 -9.32 13.95 2.79
C ILE A 149 -10.77 14.35 3.06
N ASP A 150 -11.49 14.89 2.08
CA ASP A 150 -12.90 15.26 2.22
C ASP A 150 -13.79 14.04 2.50
N LEU A 151 -13.48 12.89 1.89
CA LEU A 151 -14.21 11.64 2.14
C LEU A 151 -13.88 11.05 3.51
N LEU A 152 -12.64 11.20 3.97
CA LEU A 152 -12.21 10.80 5.31
C LEU A 152 -12.88 11.65 6.39
N GLN A 153 -13.05 12.96 6.17
CA GLN A 153 -13.74 13.85 7.11
C GLN A 153 -15.22 13.50 7.32
N LEU A 154 -15.83 12.73 6.41
CA LEU A 154 -17.19 12.21 6.55
C LEU A 154 -17.28 10.93 7.40
N SER A 155 -16.14 10.36 7.83
CA SER A 155 -16.11 9.22 8.74
C SER A 155 -16.20 9.68 10.19
N ASP A 156 -16.91 8.90 11.02
CA ASP A 156 -16.93 9.08 12.48
C ASP A 156 -15.58 8.68 13.13
N SER A 157 -14.69 8.00 12.40
CA SER A 157 -13.41 7.50 12.92
C SER A 157 -12.38 7.32 11.81
N PRO A 158 -11.93 8.41 11.15
CA PRO A 158 -10.99 8.32 10.02
C PRO A 158 -9.61 7.83 10.46
N ARG A 159 -8.95 7.05 9.61
CA ARG A 159 -7.58 6.57 9.80
C ARG A 159 -6.78 6.70 8.51
N ILE A 160 -5.56 7.21 8.62
CA ILE A 160 -4.55 7.18 7.55
C ILE A 160 -3.37 6.37 8.07
N VAL A 161 -2.93 5.38 7.31
CA VAL A 161 -1.78 4.54 7.62
C VAL A 161 -0.79 4.66 6.46
N ASN A 162 0.40 5.20 6.74
CA ASN A 162 1.50 5.23 5.78
C ASN A 162 2.47 4.10 6.09
N VAL A 163 2.60 3.14 5.16
CA VAL A 163 3.58 2.06 5.29
C VAL A 163 4.96 2.64 4.96
N SER A 164 5.87 2.59 5.93
CA SER A 164 7.25 3.05 5.80
C SER A 164 8.22 1.87 5.94
N SER A 165 9.46 2.12 6.35
CA SER A 165 10.50 1.12 6.57
C SER A 165 11.28 1.44 7.83
N SER A 166 11.94 0.43 8.42
CA SER A 166 12.95 0.65 9.46
C SER A 166 14.08 1.58 9.01
N MET A 167 14.35 1.63 7.70
CA MET A 167 15.30 2.55 7.05
C MET A 167 14.83 4.01 7.04
N GLY A 168 13.58 4.30 7.43
CA GLY A 168 13.05 5.67 7.54
C GLY A 168 13.53 6.45 8.77
N LYS A 169 14.28 5.81 9.67
CA LYS A 169 14.87 6.47 10.84
C LYS A 169 16.02 7.40 10.41
N LEU A 170 16.09 8.59 11.00
CA LEU A 170 17.20 9.53 10.79
C LEU A 170 18.51 9.05 11.44
N GLU A 171 18.38 8.32 12.56
CA GLU A 171 19.49 7.69 13.27
C GLU A 171 19.30 6.17 13.27
N VAL A 172 20.35 5.45 12.88
CA VAL A 172 20.39 4.00 13.01
C VAL A 172 20.77 3.70 14.45
N SER A 173 19.78 3.41 15.30
CA SER A 173 20.02 2.98 16.68
C SER A 173 20.86 1.70 16.68
N THR A 174 22.10 1.78 17.16
CA THR A 174 23.01 0.65 17.38
C THR A 174 22.70 -0.15 18.64
N GLU A 175 21.65 0.22 19.39
CA GLU A 175 21.19 -0.54 20.55
C GLU A 175 20.38 -1.75 20.09
N PHE A 176 21.07 -2.87 19.87
CA PHE A 176 20.49 -4.17 20.13
C PHE A 176 20.37 -4.28 21.65
N ILE A 177 19.16 -4.52 22.13
CA ILE A 177 18.85 -4.73 23.54
C ILE A 177 19.63 -5.96 24.02
N ASP A 178 20.43 -5.78 25.07
CA ASP A 178 21.17 -6.83 25.80
C ASP A 178 20.26 -7.99 26.25
#